data_AF-A0A496L3E4-F1
#
_entry.id   AF-A0A496L3E4-F1
#
_cell.length_a   1.000
_cell.length_b   1.000
_cell.length_c   1.000
_cell.angle_alpha   90.00
_cell.angle_beta   90.00
_cell.angle_gamma   90.00
#
_symmetry.space_group_name_H-M   'P 1'
#
loop_
_entity.id
_entity.type
_entity.pdbx_description
1 polymer ?
#
loop_
_entity_poly.entity_id
_entity_poly.type
_entity_poly.pdbx_seq_one_letter_code
_entity_poly.pdbx_strand_id
1 'polypeptide(L)'
;SWTSDKPTIATVIDGKVKGVAVGEANITVTTKDGNKTAVCKVTVDVEVDKAALLDGVAYMEDKIEGVLYPYQIELVTPESAVNDKGKFIAAGIYHRFTISSTKPVNVTDKPAFGDYIVQSGNAPMTLLTKNYISYVRKINANGKFEGPAEAITSGTLTIADKKIVFDGATAKGKIKIEYNGDYKVINKGLWRYEPRTQEVKTETFSAGSIMSYGSDDDDLPSQILHLSANGDKKMLLVKFFIAKDATVFTPGTYQVEATYGKQAVGTIQKSPGEIGALLWLMSSCLIYHDGKYPTTIYFFDKGTAVVTDKDIKFIVNSHFGSTLNITYTGELTFKKNQVLSGKEKYLVPLKP
;
A
#
# COMPACT_ATOMS: atom_id res chain seq x y z
N SER A 1 48.96 -29.90 13.15
CA SER A 1 48.80 -28.73 12.28
C SER A 1 47.32 -28.44 12.09
N TRP A 2 46.98 -27.20 11.71
CA TRP A 2 45.63 -26.78 11.36
C TRP A 2 45.63 -26.26 9.92
N THR A 3 44.65 -26.67 9.12
CA THR A 3 44.50 -26.20 7.74
C THR A 3 43.04 -25.93 7.42
N SER A 4 42.80 -25.00 6.50
CA SER A 4 41.49 -24.73 5.89
C SER A 4 41.56 -25.07 4.42
N ASP A 5 40.56 -25.76 3.89
CA ASP A 5 40.45 -26.02 2.44
C ASP A 5 40.10 -24.75 1.65
N LYS A 6 39.48 -23.76 2.29
CA LYS A 6 39.07 -22.48 1.70
C LYS A 6 39.37 -21.31 2.63
N PRO A 7 40.64 -20.87 2.72
CA PRO A 7 41.04 -19.73 3.55
C PRO A 7 40.33 -18.41 3.23
N THR A 8 39.79 -18.24 2.01
CA THR A 8 38.99 -17.08 1.61
C THR A 8 37.58 -17.08 2.25
N ILE A 9 37.13 -18.21 2.78
CA ILE A 9 35.83 -18.37 3.49
C ILE A 9 36.08 -18.42 5.00
N ALA A 10 36.99 -19.28 5.45
CA ALA A 10 37.35 -19.37 6.87
C ALA A 10 38.85 -19.66 7.03
N THR A 11 39.50 -18.93 7.92
CA THR A 11 40.90 -19.14 8.30
C THR A 11 40.99 -19.81 9.66
N VAL A 12 42.10 -20.50 9.95
CA VAL A 12 42.36 -21.12 11.25
C VAL A 12 43.80 -20.85 11.67
N ILE A 13 43.99 -20.39 12.91
CA ILE A 13 45.31 -20.21 13.54
C ILE A 13 45.24 -20.83 14.93
N ASP A 14 46.08 -21.84 15.18
CA ASP A 14 46.15 -22.55 16.46
C ASP A 14 44.78 -23.02 16.99
N GLY A 15 43.92 -23.51 16.10
CA GLY A 15 42.57 -23.99 16.42
C GLY A 15 41.51 -22.90 16.56
N LYS A 16 41.87 -21.61 16.42
CA LYS A 16 40.91 -20.50 16.37
C LYS A 16 40.46 -20.26 14.95
N VAL A 17 39.18 -20.52 14.67
CA VAL A 17 38.57 -20.31 13.35
C VAL A 17 38.03 -18.89 13.25
N LYS A 18 38.32 -18.19 12.15
CA LYS A 18 37.77 -16.88 11.81
C LYS A 18 37.03 -16.95 10.48
N GLY A 19 35.75 -16.57 10.48
CA GLY A 19 34.97 -16.37 9.25
C GLY A 19 35.48 -15.15 8.48
N VAL A 20 35.68 -15.32 7.17
CA VAL A 20 36.18 -14.29 6.26
C VAL A 20 35.10 -13.86 5.28
N ALA A 21 34.38 -14.82 4.69
CA ALA A 21 33.29 -14.56 3.76
C ALA A 21 32.23 -15.66 3.89
N VAL A 22 30.98 -15.35 3.51
CA VAL A 22 29.87 -16.31 3.51
C VAL A 22 30.22 -17.54 2.67
N GLY A 23 29.99 -18.74 3.22
CA GLY A 23 30.21 -20.00 2.54
C GLY A 23 30.63 -21.12 3.46
N GLU A 24 31.00 -22.27 2.88
CA GLU A 24 31.41 -23.46 3.63
C GLU A 24 32.89 -23.77 3.41
N ALA A 25 33.61 -24.04 4.50
CA ALA A 25 35.01 -24.47 4.50
C ALA A 25 35.18 -25.66 5.45
N ASN A 26 36.07 -26.60 5.12
CA ASN A 26 36.48 -27.67 6.01
C ASN A 26 37.78 -27.29 6.72
N ILE A 27 37.76 -27.35 8.05
CA ILE A 27 38.93 -27.17 8.89
C ILE A 27 39.46 -28.55 9.27
N THR A 28 40.71 -28.84 8.91
CA THR A 28 41.39 -30.09 9.24
C THR A 28 42.40 -29.85 10.35
N VAL A 29 42.37 -30.72 11.36
CA VAL A 29 43.41 -30.80 12.40
C VAL A 29 44.17 -32.11 12.26
N THR A 30 45.49 -32.05 12.37
CA THR A 30 46.39 -33.20 12.41
C THR A 30 47.21 -33.17 13.69
N THR A 31 47.36 -34.30 14.38
CA THR A 31 48.24 -34.39 15.57
C THR A 31 49.69 -34.06 15.23
N LYS A 32 50.49 -33.68 16.24
CA LYS A 32 51.89 -33.26 16.04
C LYS A 32 52.76 -34.35 15.40
N ASP A 33 52.48 -35.61 15.72
CA ASP A 33 53.14 -36.79 15.16
C ASP A 33 52.59 -37.22 13.79
N GLY A 34 51.56 -36.54 13.26
CA GLY A 34 50.94 -36.84 11.96
C GLY A 34 49.94 -38.01 11.96
N ASN A 35 49.81 -38.75 13.06
CA ASN A 35 49.14 -40.05 13.07
C ASN A 35 47.61 -40.00 13.14
N LYS A 36 47.02 -38.85 13.51
CA LYS A 36 45.56 -38.70 13.62
C LYS A 36 45.11 -37.40 12.97
N THR A 37 43.96 -37.47 12.30
CA THR A 37 43.30 -36.32 11.68
C THR A 37 41.82 -36.24 12.08
N ALA A 38 41.28 -35.03 12.09
CA ALA A 38 39.84 -34.78 12.19
C ALA A 38 39.45 -33.60 11.30
N VAL A 39 38.23 -33.61 10.78
CA VAL A 39 37.69 -32.57 9.90
C VAL A 39 36.43 -31.99 10.51
N CYS A 40 36.33 -30.66 10.57
CA CYS A 40 35.16 -29.92 10.98
C CYS A 40 34.65 -29.09 9.80
N LYS A 41 33.40 -29.32 9.38
CA LYS A 41 32.74 -28.48 8.38
C LYS A 41 32.26 -27.19 9.06
N VAL A 42 32.75 -26.06 8.58
CA VAL A 42 32.41 -24.72 9.05
C VAL A 42 31.56 -24.02 7.99
N THR A 43 30.43 -23.48 8.42
CA THR A 43 29.56 -22.63 7.58
C THR A 43 29.60 -21.22 8.13
N VAL A 44 30.11 -20.27 7.34
CA VAL A 44 30.11 -18.85 7.63
C VAL A 44 28.85 -18.24 7.01
N ASP A 45 28.05 -17.57 7.83
CA ASP A 45 26.81 -16.89 7.41
C ASP A 45 26.94 -15.37 7.60
N VAL A 46 25.97 -14.61 7.09
CA VAL A 46 25.90 -13.17 7.34
C VAL A 46 25.57 -12.87 8.80
N GLU A 47 26.12 -11.77 9.32
CA GLU A 47 25.74 -11.25 10.63
C GLU A 47 24.27 -10.80 10.62
N VAL A 48 23.60 -10.91 11.76
CA VAL A 48 22.22 -10.46 11.93
C VAL A 48 22.23 -8.97 12.23
N ASP A 49 21.76 -8.16 11.28
CA ASP A 49 21.58 -6.73 11.51
C ASP A 49 20.33 -6.50 12.37
N LYS A 50 20.49 -5.75 13.47
CA LYS A 50 19.33 -5.30 14.25
C LYS A 50 18.57 -4.23 13.49
N ALA A 51 17.25 -4.39 13.42
CA ALA A 51 16.37 -3.50 12.69
C ALA A 51 15.47 -2.70 13.63
N ALA A 52 15.11 -1.49 13.22
CA ALA A 52 14.03 -0.70 13.81
C ALA A 52 12.77 -0.76 12.93
N LEU A 53 11.60 -0.80 13.56
CA LEU A 53 10.30 -0.67 12.89
C LEU A 53 9.89 0.80 12.82
N LEU A 54 9.49 1.28 11.64
CA LEU A 54 9.26 2.72 11.41
C LEU A 54 7.98 3.28 12.04
N ASP A 55 6.88 2.53 12.08
CA ASP A 55 5.61 3.00 12.64
C ASP A 55 4.80 1.82 13.19
N GLY A 56 4.51 0.86 12.32
CA GLY A 56 3.77 -0.34 12.65
C GLY A 56 3.68 -1.24 11.42
N VAL A 57 2.94 -2.33 11.55
CA VAL A 57 2.66 -3.22 10.43
C VAL A 57 1.37 -2.75 9.76
N ALA A 58 1.43 -2.38 8.49
CA ALA A 58 0.28 -1.84 7.77
C ALA A 58 -0.58 -2.96 7.18
N TYR A 59 -1.86 -3.01 7.52
CA TYR A 59 -2.83 -3.85 6.82
C TYR A 59 -3.34 -3.09 5.59
N MET A 60 -3.17 -3.68 4.41
CA MET A 60 -3.33 -3.02 3.10
C MET A 60 -4.57 -3.53 2.36
N GLU A 61 -5.66 -3.78 3.08
CA GLU A 61 -6.92 -4.34 2.55
C GLU A 61 -7.28 -3.76 1.18
N ASP A 62 -7.40 -4.64 0.19
CA ASP A 62 -7.73 -4.37 -1.21
C ASP A 62 -6.80 -3.37 -1.95
N LYS A 63 -5.74 -2.84 -1.32
CA LYS A 63 -4.81 -1.89 -1.97
C LYS A 63 -3.91 -2.53 -3.01
N ILE A 64 -3.73 -3.85 -2.96
CA ILE A 64 -2.86 -4.59 -3.86
C ILE A 64 -3.70 -5.57 -4.65
N GLU A 65 -3.85 -5.29 -5.95
CA GLU A 65 -4.70 -6.08 -6.84
C GLU A 65 -4.31 -7.56 -6.84
N GLY A 66 -5.31 -8.43 -6.66
CA GLY A 66 -5.15 -9.88 -6.66
C GLY A 66 -4.46 -10.46 -5.42
N VAL A 67 -4.03 -9.65 -4.46
CA VAL A 67 -3.38 -10.13 -3.22
C VAL A 67 -4.40 -10.20 -2.09
N LEU A 68 -4.51 -11.38 -1.48
CA LEU A 68 -5.38 -11.60 -0.34
C LEU A 68 -4.67 -11.19 0.96
N TYR A 69 -5.39 -10.47 1.81
CA TYR A 69 -4.96 -10.07 3.17
C TYR A 69 -3.53 -9.53 3.25
N PRO A 70 -3.18 -8.52 2.43
CA PRO A 70 -1.83 -8.00 2.37
C PRO A 70 -1.45 -7.23 3.64
N TYR A 71 -0.26 -7.53 4.18
CA TYR A 71 0.38 -6.68 5.18
C TYR A 71 1.72 -6.16 4.65
N GLN A 72 2.06 -4.94 5.01
CA GLN A 72 3.33 -4.30 4.66
C GLN A 72 4.11 -3.99 5.95
N ILE A 73 5.36 -4.44 5.99
CA ILE A 73 6.28 -4.31 7.11
C ILE A 73 7.48 -3.51 6.62
N GLU A 74 7.78 -2.41 7.32
CA GLU A 74 8.86 -1.49 6.95
C GLU A 74 9.89 -1.41 8.08
N LEU A 75 11.07 -1.98 7.82
CA LEU A 75 12.18 -2.07 8.77
C LEU A 75 13.38 -1.28 8.27
N VAL A 76 14.25 -0.86 9.19
CA VAL A 76 15.48 -0.13 8.85
C VAL A 76 16.66 -0.73 9.61
N THR A 77 17.76 -0.98 8.91
CA THR A 77 19.03 -1.35 9.52
C THR A 77 20.12 -0.30 9.28
N PRO A 78 21.04 -0.09 10.24
CA PRO A 78 20.95 -0.56 11.63
C PRO A 78 19.79 0.13 12.37
N GLU A 79 19.30 -0.46 13.46
CA GLU A 79 18.25 0.11 14.30
C GLU A 79 18.56 1.54 14.76
N SER A 80 19.85 1.84 14.97
CA SER A 80 20.35 3.17 15.37
C SER A 80 20.19 4.25 14.30
N ALA A 81 19.82 3.91 13.07
CA ALA A 81 19.51 4.87 12.02
C ALA A 81 18.17 5.59 12.25
N VAL A 82 17.35 5.10 13.18
CA VAL A 82 16.03 5.63 13.50
C VAL A 82 15.96 5.91 15.00
N ASN A 83 15.36 7.04 15.38
CA ASN A 83 15.13 7.35 16.79
C ASN A 83 13.84 6.71 17.34
N ASP A 84 13.59 6.89 18.63
CA ASP A 84 12.39 6.44 19.35
C ASP A 84 11.05 6.94 18.75
N LYS A 85 11.07 7.98 17.92
CA LYS A 85 9.90 8.55 17.24
C LYS A 85 9.76 8.10 15.79
N GLY A 86 10.53 7.10 15.34
CA GLY A 86 10.48 6.61 13.96
C GLY A 86 11.12 7.55 12.92
N LYS A 87 11.87 8.58 13.37
CA LYS A 87 12.54 9.53 12.49
C LYS A 87 13.96 9.07 12.19
N PHE A 88 14.34 9.15 10.93
CA PHE A 88 15.71 8.92 10.48
C PHE A 88 16.68 9.95 11.07
N ILE A 89 17.80 9.44 11.57
CA ILE A 89 18.90 10.22 12.16
C ILE A 89 20.27 9.81 11.60
N ALA A 90 20.36 8.70 10.88
CA ALA A 90 21.56 8.27 10.17
C ALA A 90 21.21 7.55 8.86
N ALA A 91 22.21 7.39 7.99
CA ALA A 91 22.06 6.58 6.79
C ALA A 91 21.87 5.10 7.16
N GLY A 92 21.20 4.35 6.29
CA GLY A 92 20.90 2.95 6.53
C GLY A 92 20.30 2.25 5.31
N ILE A 93 19.78 1.05 5.55
CA ILE A 93 19.06 0.24 4.58
C ILE A 93 17.61 0.15 5.02
N TYR A 94 16.72 0.61 4.15
CA TYR A 94 15.29 0.44 4.28
C TYR A 94 14.88 -0.90 3.68
N HIS A 95 14.11 -1.68 4.43
CA HIS A 95 13.58 -2.99 4.05
C HIS A 95 12.06 -2.93 4.03
N ARG A 96 11.45 -3.21 2.88
CA ARG A 96 10.01 -3.36 2.76
C ARG A 96 9.69 -4.81 2.46
N PHE A 97 8.83 -5.40 3.28
CA PHE A 97 8.24 -6.72 3.05
C PHE A 97 6.74 -6.60 2.90
N THR A 98 6.20 -7.15 1.82
CA THR A 98 4.77 -7.27 1.60
C THR A 98 4.41 -8.75 1.65
N ILE A 99 3.53 -9.12 2.57
CA ILE A 99 3.12 -10.50 2.81
C ILE A 99 1.63 -10.71 2.49
N SER A 100 1.27 -11.93 2.08
CA SER A 100 -0.11 -12.43 2.05
C SER A 100 -0.34 -13.27 3.31
N SER A 101 -1.17 -12.78 4.24
CA SER A 101 -1.48 -13.46 5.51
C SER A 101 -2.78 -14.28 5.40
N THR A 102 -3.21 -14.88 6.50
CA THR A 102 -4.59 -15.35 6.66
C THR A 102 -5.55 -14.18 6.86
N LYS A 103 -6.84 -14.41 6.59
CA LYS A 103 -7.91 -13.42 6.80
C LYS A 103 -7.91 -12.93 8.25
N PRO A 104 -7.73 -11.63 8.51
CA PRO A 104 -7.90 -11.10 9.85
C PRO A 104 -9.39 -11.02 10.23
N VAL A 105 -9.69 -11.06 11.52
CA VAL A 105 -11.05 -10.82 12.03
C VAL A 105 -11.33 -9.33 12.03
N ASN A 106 -10.37 -8.53 12.48
CA ASN A 106 -10.41 -7.07 12.51
C ASN A 106 -9.25 -6.47 11.72
N VAL A 107 -9.45 -5.28 11.15
CA VAL A 107 -8.42 -4.54 10.39
C VAL A 107 -7.18 -4.13 11.22
N THR A 108 -7.22 -4.35 12.53
CA THR A 108 -6.14 -4.09 13.48
C THR A 108 -5.49 -5.38 14.00
N ASP A 109 -5.89 -6.55 13.51
CA ASP A 109 -5.29 -7.81 13.92
C ASP A 109 -3.90 -7.96 13.30
N LYS A 110 -2.97 -8.49 14.11
CA LYS A 110 -1.63 -8.88 13.65
C LYS A 110 -1.74 -9.92 12.51
N PRO A 111 -0.79 -9.91 11.56
CA PRO A 111 -0.69 -11.01 10.60
C PRO A 111 -0.46 -12.33 11.34
N ALA A 112 -0.81 -13.44 10.71
CA ALA A 112 -0.58 -14.76 11.28
C ALA A 112 0.91 -14.95 11.60
N PHE A 113 1.21 -15.54 12.75
CA PHE A 113 2.58 -15.90 13.10
C PHE A 113 3.03 -17.12 12.31
N GLY A 114 4.33 -17.20 12.06
CA GLY A 114 4.98 -18.25 11.28
C GLY A 114 5.83 -17.69 10.15
N ASP A 115 6.15 -18.58 9.22
CA ASP A 115 7.09 -18.34 8.14
C ASP A 115 6.37 -17.91 6.87
N TYR A 116 6.79 -16.76 6.33
CA TYR A 116 6.38 -16.24 5.04
C TYR A 116 7.52 -16.48 4.05
N ILE A 117 7.32 -17.45 3.15
CA ILE A 117 8.35 -17.90 2.22
C ILE A 117 8.29 -17.05 0.95
N VAL A 118 9.45 -16.67 0.41
CA VAL A 118 9.52 -16.06 -0.92
C VAL A 118 9.08 -17.07 -1.97
N GLN A 119 7.92 -16.84 -2.56
CA GLN A 119 7.41 -17.67 -3.66
C GLN A 119 6.54 -16.85 -4.61
N SER A 120 6.37 -17.37 -5.83
CA SER A 120 5.46 -16.77 -6.80
C SER A 120 4.00 -17.09 -6.44
N GLY A 121 3.11 -16.11 -6.53
CA GLY A 121 1.68 -16.27 -6.23
C GLY A 121 1.27 -15.49 -4.99
N ASN A 122 0.01 -15.64 -4.57
CA ASN A 122 -0.61 -14.82 -3.53
C ASN A 122 -1.27 -15.67 -2.42
N ALA A 123 -0.89 -16.95 -2.31
CA ALA A 123 -1.39 -17.84 -1.27
C ALA A 123 -1.05 -17.31 0.13
N PRO A 124 -1.85 -17.62 1.18
CA PRO A 124 -1.51 -17.27 2.55
C PRO A 124 -0.11 -17.78 2.94
N MET A 125 0.55 -17.08 3.87
CA MET A 125 1.92 -17.35 4.33
C MET A 125 2.98 -17.17 3.23
N THR A 126 2.76 -16.21 2.33
CA THR A 126 3.70 -15.88 1.25
C THR A 126 4.35 -14.52 1.48
N LEU A 127 5.68 -14.43 1.29
CA LEU A 127 6.38 -13.17 1.10
C LEU A 127 6.39 -12.83 -0.40
N LEU A 128 5.73 -11.73 -0.76
CA LEU A 128 5.44 -11.37 -2.15
C LEU A 128 6.56 -10.51 -2.73
N THR A 129 7.06 -10.86 -3.91
CA THR A 129 8.21 -10.15 -4.54
C THR A 129 7.93 -9.59 -5.93
N LYS A 130 6.79 -9.91 -6.54
CA LYS A 130 6.40 -9.37 -7.86
C LYS A 130 6.25 -7.85 -7.82
N ASN A 131 6.56 -7.17 -8.94
CA ASN A 131 6.40 -5.72 -9.10
C ASN A 131 7.17 -4.86 -8.08
N TYR A 132 8.28 -5.36 -7.53
CA TYR A 132 9.09 -4.64 -6.54
C TYR A 132 8.28 -4.18 -5.31
N ILE A 133 7.31 -4.99 -4.85
CA ILE A 133 6.55 -4.70 -3.62
C ILE A 133 7.30 -5.10 -2.35
N SER A 134 8.23 -6.06 -2.43
CA SER A 134 9.23 -6.33 -1.40
C SER A 134 10.63 -6.05 -1.93
N TYR A 135 11.37 -5.18 -1.24
CA TYR A 135 12.66 -4.70 -1.69
C TYR A 135 13.47 -4.12 -0.55
N VAL A 136 14.77 -3.94 -0.81
CA VAL A 136 15.64 -3.11 0.02
C VAL A 136 16.11 -1.89 -0.75
N ARG A 137 16.38 -0.78 -0.04
CA ARG A 137 16.89 0.44 -0.65
C ARG A 137 17.72 1.25 0.33
N LYS A 138 18.78 1.90 -0.16
CA LYS A 138 19.57 2.81 0.66
C LYS A 138 18.77 4.05 1.02
N ILE A 139 19.02 4.57 2.22
CA ILE A 139 18.49 5.84 2.71
C ILE A 139 19.64 6.65 3.32
N ASN A 140 19.56 7.98 3.23
CA ASN A 140 20.46 8.87 3.96
C ASN A 140 19.90 9.26 5.33
N ALA A 141 20.67 10.07 6.06
CA ALA A 141 20.33 10.55 7.40
C ALA A 141 19.00 11.33 7.50
N ASN A 142 18.47 11.82 6.37
CA ASN A 142 17.18 12.51 6.32
C ASN A 142 16.03 11.58 5.88
N GLY A 143 16.28 10.28 5.70
CA GLY A 143 15.29 9.30 5.25
C GLY A 143 15.01 9.34 3.75
N LYS A 144 15.79 10.10 2.96
CA LYS A 144 15.61 10.16 1.51
C LYS A 144 16.23 8.91 0.88
N PHE A 145 15.49 8.27 -0.01
CA PHE A 145 15.98 7.12 -0.76
C PHE A 145 17.13 7.49 -1.71
N GLU A 146 18.14 6.63 -1.75
CA GLU A 146 19.32 6.74 -2.60
C GLU A 146 19.50 5.50 -3.46
N GLY A 147 19.91 5.70 -4.71
CA GLY A 147 20.09 4.62 -5.68
C GLY A 147 18.79 3.88 -6.04
N PRO A 148 18.89 2.81 -6.85
CA PRO A 148 17.75 1.97 -7.20
C PRO A 148 17.34 1.06 -6.03
N ALA A 149 16.07 0.63 -6.02
CA ALA A 149 15.61 -0.45 -5.15
C ALA A 149 16.18 -1.79 -5.62
N GLU A 150 16.40 -2.71 -4.68
CA GLU A 150 16.86 -4.07 -4.94
C GLU A 150 15.77 -5.06 -4.51
N ALA A 151 15.28 -5.84 -5.46
CA ALA A 151 14.23 -6.83 -5.18
C ALA A 151 14.75 -7.95 -4.26
N ILE A 152 13.89 -8.37 -3.33
CA ILE A 152 14.08 -9.61 -2.59
C ILE A 152 13.90 -10.78 -3.56
N THR A 153 14.87 -11.70 -3.60
CA THR A 153 14.89 -12.82 -4.56
C THR A 153 14.61 -14.17 -3.90
N SER A 154 14.94 -14.32 -2.62
CA SER A 154 14.74 -15.56 -1.85
C SER A 154 14.75 -15.28 -0.35
N GLY A 155 14.28 -16.25 0.43
CA GLY A 155 14.34 -16.22 1.89
C GLY A 155 13.00 -16.47 2.56
N THR A 156 13.03 -16.28 3.88
CA THR A 156 11.90 -16.46 4.77
C THR A 156 11.80 -15.24 5.69
N LEU A 157 10.60 -14.66 5.78
CA LEU A 157 10.25 -13.70 6.80
C LEU A 157 9.46 -14.42 7.90
N THR A 158 10.04 -14.59 9.08
CA THR A 158 9.39 -15.20 10.23
C THR A 158 8.78 -14.11 11.11
N ILE A 159 7.48 -14.21 11.37
CA ILE A 159 6.76 -13.34 12.30
C ILE A 159 6.40 -14.16 13.53
N ALA A 160 6.81 -13.69 14.70
CA ALA A 160 6.50 -14.29 16.00
C ALA A 160 6.10 -13.21 17.01
N ASP A 161 5.72 -13.63 18.21
CA ASP A 161 5.41 -12.67 19.27
C ASP A 161 6.61 -11.78 19.56
N LYS A 162 6.39 -10.47 19.41
CA LYS A 162 7.39 -9.40 19.60
C LYS A 162 8.68 -9.59 18.80
N LYS A 163 8.63 -10.31 17.68
CA LYS A 163 9.82 -10.64 16.89
C LYS A 163 9.51 -10.76 15.41
N ILE A 164 10.34 -10.13 14.58
CA ILE A 164 10.30 -10.27 13.12
C ILE A 164 11.73 -10.54 12.65
N VAL A 165 11.94 -11.63 11.91
CA VAL A 165 13.24 -12.03 11.38
C VAL A 165 13.11 -12.21 9.88
N PHE A 166 14.06 -11.69 9.11
CA PHE A 166 14.19 -12.04 7.71
C PHE A 166 15.57 -12.67 7.48
N ASP A 167 15.58 -13.87 6.91
CA ASP A 167 16.77 -14.57 6.44
C ASP A 167 16.57 -14.86 4.95
N GLY A 168 17.31 -14.13 4.09
CA GLY A 168 17.07 -14.17 2.66
C GLY A 168 18.16 -13.49 1.86
N ALA A 169 17.81 -13.06 0.65
CA ALA A 169 18.77 -12.44 -0.26
C ALA A 169 18.13 -11.48 -1.27
N THR A 170 18.95 -10.60 -1.82
CA THR A 170 18.73 -9.93 -3.10
C THR A 170 19.68 -10.52 -4.14
N ALA A 171 19.64 -10.00 -5.38
CA ALA A 171 20.64 -10.32 -6.39
C ALA A 171 22.09 -9.93 -5.98
N LYS A 172 22.27 -9.05 -4.98
CA LYS A 172 23.58 -8.56 -4.55
C LYS A 172 24.18 -9.32 -3.38
N GLY A 173 23.38 -10.09 -2.65
CA GLY A 173 23.89 -10.87 -1.53
C GLY A 173 22.81 -11.27 -0.52
N LYS A 174 23.25 -12.03 0.49
CA LYS A 174 22.44 -12.43 1.63
C LYS A 174 22.13 -11.24 2.52
N ILE A 175 20.96 -11.29 3.15
CA ILE A 175 20.46 -10.33 4.12
C ILE A 175 19.91 -11.13 5.29
N LYS A 176 20.32 -10.76 6.50
CA LYS A 176 19.77 -11.32 7.72
C LYS A 176 19.52 -10.20 8.70
N ILE A 177 18.25 -9.98 9.03
CA ILE A 177 17.85 -8.89 9.92
C ILE A 177 16.91 -9.39 11.00
N GLU A 178 16.95 -8.75 12.16
CA GLU A 178 16.09 -9.08 13.30
C GLU A 178 15.55 -7.80 13.94
N TYR A 179 14.24 -7.74 14.09
CA TYR A 179 13.53 -6.77 14.93
C TYR A 179 12.98 -7.49 16.17
N ASN A 180 13.30 -6.97 17.35
CA ASN A 180 12.72 -7.41 18.62
C ASN A 180 11.92 -6.26 19.23
N GLY A 181 10.61 -6.42 19.31
CA GLY A 181 9.72 -5.41 19.82
C GLY A 181 8.27 -5.73 19.50
N ASP A 182 7.37 -5.23 20.33
CA ASP A 182 5.95 -5.29 20.03
C ASP A 182 5.57 -4.26 18.95
N TYR A 183 4.50 -4.52 18.22
CA TYR A 183 4.03 -3.65 17.16
C TYR A 183 2.51 -3.59 17.10
N LYS A 184 2.00 -2.41 16.75
CA LYS A 184 0.60 -2.19 16.38
C LYS A 184 0.39 -2.49 14.91
N VAL A 185 -0.84 -2.85 14.55
CA VAL A 185 -1.29 -2.88 13.16
C VAL A 185 -1.99 -1.58 12.82
N ILE A 186 -1.66 -1.04 11.65
CA ILE A 186 -2.21 0.22 11.15
C ILE A 186 -3.09 -0.10 9.95
N ASN A 187 -4.36 0.27 10.00
CA ASN A 187 -5.23 0.11 8.83
C ASN A 187 -4.86 1.15 7.76
N LYS A 188 -4.27 0.67 6.66
CA LYS A 188 -3.97 1.44 5.46
C LYS A 188 -4.70 0.90 4.23
N GLY A 189 -5.78 0.13 4.42
CA GLY A 189 -6.63 -0.40 3.36
C GLY A 189 -7.31 0.68 2.51
N LEU A 190 -7.84 0.29 1.35
CA LEU A 190 -8.60 1.19 0.44
C LEU A 190 -9.80 1.85 1.13
N TRP A 191 -10.41 1.13 2.08
CA TRP A 191 -11.70 1.49 2.69
C TRP A 191 -11.56 1.99 4.13
N ARG A 192 -10.37 2.42 4.54
CA ARG A 192 -10.07 2.67 5.97
C ARG A 192 -10.95 3.71 6.67
N TYR A 193 -11.62 4.58 5.90
CA TYR A 193 -12.53 5.60 6.42
C TYR A 193 -14.00 5.20 6.36
N GLU A 194 -14.33 4.07 5.72
CA GLU A 194 -15.72 3.66 5.58
C GLU A 194 -16.18 2.87 6.81
N PRO A 195 -17.29 3.26 7.45
CA PRO A 195 -17.89 2.48 8.53
C PRO A 195 -18.32 1.11 8.03
N ARG A 196 -17.95 0.08 8.79
CA ARG A 196 -18.36 -1.31 8.53
C ARG A 196 -19.78 -1.62 9.04
N THR A 197 -20.25 -0.85 10.01
CA THR A 197 -21.63 -0.91 10.48
C THR A 197 -22.51 -0.20 9.46
N GLN A 198 -23.48 -0.92 8.91
CA GLN A 198 -24.41 -0.36 7.95
C GLN A 198 -25.31 0.69 8.60
N GLU A 199 -25.45 1.82 7.94
CA GLU A 199 -26.30 2.91 8.38
C GLU A 199 -27.01 3.58 7.21
N VAL A 200 -27.96 4.46 7.52
CA VAL A 200 -28.65 5.28 6.52
C VAL A 200 -28.20 6.72 6.71
N LYS A 201 -27.68 7.34 5.64
CA LYS A 201 -27.36 8.76 5.59
C LYS A 201 -28.34 9.49 4.70
N THR A 202 -28.86 10.61 5.19
CA THR A 202 -29.71 11.51 4.41
C THR A 202 -29.05 12.88 4.39
N GLU A 203 -28.64 13.33 3.21
CA GLU A 203 -27.88 14.56 3.05
C GLU A 203 -28.46 15.46 1.97
N THR A 204 -28.28 16.76 2.14
CA THR A 204 -28.65 17.76 1.12
C THR A 204 -27.51 18.74 0.92
N PHE A 205 -27.26 19.06 -0.35
CA PHE A 205 -26.26 20.01 -0.81
C PHE A 205 -26.91 21.03 -1.74
N SER A 206 -26.75 22.31 -1.45
CA SER A 206 -27.27 23.40 -2.29
C SER A 206 -26.16 24.21 -2.97
N ALA A 207 -24.90 23.98 -2.60
CA ALA A 207 -23.74 24.65 -3.15
C ALA A 207 -22.77 23.61 -3.75
N GLY A 208 -22.33 23.86 -4.98
CA GLY A 208 -21.39 23.00 -5.67
C GLY A 208 -21.04 23.54 -7.04
N SER A 209 -20.19 22.80 -7.75
CA SER A 209 -19.88 23.05 -9.14
C SER A 209 -19.87 21.75 -9.93
N ILE A 210 -20.22 21.86 -11.21
CA ILE A 210 -20.11 20.76 -12.16
C ILE A 210 -19.09 21.18 -13.21
N MET A 211 -17.97 20.46 -13.25
CA MET A 211 -16.92 20.68 -14.22
C MET A 211 -16.97 19.57 -15.26
N SER A 212 -17.01 19.96 -16.53
CA SER A 212 -16.86 19.03 -17.63
C SER A 212 -15.39 18.93 -18.01
N TYR A 213 -14.94 17.68 -18.10
CA TYR A 213 -13.65 17.32 -18.63
C TYR A 213 -13.89 16.44 -19.86
N GLY A 214 -13.63 17.00 -21.04
CA GLY A 214 -13.32 16.18 -22.20
C GLY A 214 -11.93 15.61 -21.97
N SER A 215 -11.73 14.31 -22.12
CA SER A 215 -10.37 13.86 -22.35
C SER A 215 -9.98 14.32 -23.75
N ASP A 216 -8.81 14.95 -23.90
CA ASP A 216 -8.21 15.15 -25.23
C ASP A 216 -7.78 13.81 -25.89
N ASP A 217 -8.07 12.66 -25.26
CA ASP A 217 -8.12 11.36 -25.94
C ASP A 217 -9.39 11.30 -26.80
N ASP A 218 -9.22 11.47 -28.10
CA ASP A 218 -10.28 11.37 -29.11
C ASP A 218 -11.04 10.03 -29.09
N ASP A 219 -10.53 9.04 -28.36
CA ASP A 219 -11.08 7.68 -28.27
C ASP A 219 -12.01 7.41 -27.07
N LEU A 220 -12.20 8.35 -26.12
CA LEU A 220 -13.15 8.08 -25.02
C LEU A 220 -14.61 8.13 -25.51
N PRO A 221 -15.44 7.15 -25.08
CA PRO A 221 -16.83 7.03 -25.54
C PRO A 221 -17.78 8.04 -24.87
N SER A 222 -17.33 8.78 -23.84
CA SER A 222 -18.17 9.66 -23.02
C SER A 222 -17.45 10.94 -22.58
N GLN A 223 -18.23 11.98 -22.25
CA GLN A 223 -17.76 13.19 -21.57
C GLN A 223 -17.91 13.00 -20.06
N ILE A 224 -16.92 13.44 -19.28
CA ILE A 224 -16.91 13.23 -17.82
C ILE A 224 -17.38 14.52 -17.14
N LEU A 225 -18.46 14.45 -16.37
CA LEU A 225 -18.86 15.52 -15.47
C LEU A 225 -18.43 15.20 -14.04
N HIS A 226 -17.72 16.13 -13.41
CA HIS A 226 -17.37 16.05 -12.00
C HIS A 226 -18.25 17.03 -11.21
N LEU A 227 -19.18 16.49 -10.43
CA LEU A 227 -19.91 17.23 -9.41
C LEU A 227 -19.07 17.28 -8.13
N SER A 228 -18.77 18.49 -7.68
CA SER A 228 -18.17 18.78 -6.38
C SER A 228 -19.11 19.66 -5.58
N ALA A 229 -19.83 19.08 -4.62
CA ALA A 229 -20.74 19.82 -3.75
C ALA A 229 -20.19 19.90 -2.32
N ASN A 230 -20.30 21.09 -1.72
CA ASN A 230 -19.76 21.38 -0.40
C ASN A 230 -20.91 21.70 0.56
N GLY A 231 -20.80 21.22 1.79
CA GLY A 231 -21.65 21.57 2.92
C GLY A 231 -20.81 21.81 4.16
N ASP A 232 -21.47 22.13 5.28
CA ASP A 232 -20.77 22.24 6.56
C ASP A 232 -20.18 20.88 6.97
N LYS A 233 -18.85 20.81 7.06
CA LYS A 233 -18.07 19.61 7.42
C LYS A 233 -18.36 18.36 6.59
N LYS A 234 -18.86 18.54 5.37
CA LYS A 234 -19.20 17.46 4.46
C LYS A 234 -19.02 17.86 3.01
N MET A 235 -18.72 16.87 2.17
CA MET A 235 -18.53 17.05 0.74
C MET A 235 -19.12 15.87 -0.02
N LEU A 236 -19.61 16.13 -1.22
CA LEU A 236 -20.04 15.12 -2.17
C LEU A 236 -19.23 15.28 -3.45
N LEU A 237 -18.55 14.22 -3.85
CA LEU A 237 -17.80 14.16 -5.11
C LEU A 237 -18.44 13.07 -5.97
N VAL A 238 -18.88 13.37 -7.19
CA VAL A 238 -19.47 12.37 -8.10
C VAL A 238 -18.97 12.57 -9.52
N LYS A 239 -18.58 11.48 -10.17
CA LYS A 239 -18.23 11.47 -11.60
C LYS A 239 -19.36 10.83 -12.40
N PHE A 240 -19.96 11.59 -13.30
CA PHE A 240 -20.95 11.12 -14.27
C PHE A 240 -20.32 10.98 -15.65
N PHE A 241 -20.81 10.01 -16.41
CA PHE A 241 -20.47 9.83 -17.82
C PHE A 241 -21.69 10.18 -18.66
N ILE A 242 -21.57 11.23 -19.48
CA ILE A 242 -22.63 11.70 -20.37
C ILE A 242 -22.20 11.57 -21.83
N ALA A 243 -23.13 11.81 -22.77
CA ALA A 243 -22.81 11.80 -24.20
C ALA A 243 -21.68 12.78 -24.51
N LYS A 244 -20.75 12.38 -25.39
CA LYS A 244 -19.51 13.12 -25.69
C LYS A 244 -19.77 14.57 -26.11
N ASP A 245 -20.81 14.77 -26.91
CA ASP A 245 -21.24 16.03 -27.51
C ASP A 245 -22.27 16.81 -26.67
N ALA A 246 -22.67 16.28 -25.51
CA ALA A 246 -23.62 16.95 -24.63
C ALA A 246 -23.11 18.35 -24.24
N THR A 247 -24.03 19.32 -24.32
CA THR A 247 -23.81 20.74 -23.94
C THR A 247 -24.57 21.12 -22.67
N VAL A 248 -25.44 20.24 -22.21
CA VAL A 248 -26.23 20.36 -20.98
C VAL A 248 -26.16 19.05 -20.21
N PHE A 249 -26.31 19.10 -18.89
CA PHE A 249 -26.38 17.88 -18.10
C PHE A 249 -27.71 17.18 -18.42
N THR A 250 -27.64 16.08 -19.16
CA THR A 250 -28.81 15.35 -19.64
C THR A 250 -29.63 14.80 -18.46
N PRO A 251 -30.91 15.18 -18.30
CA PRO A 251 -31.80 14.58 -17.31
C PRO A 251 -31.98 13.09 -17.56
N GLY A 252 -32.15 12.32 -16.50
CA GLY A 252 -32.30 10.87 -16.60
C GLY A 252 -31.84 10.14 -15.34
N THR A 253 -31.87 8.81 -15.40
CA THR A 253 -31.37 7.96 -14.32
C THR A 253 -29.97 7.47 -14.67
N TYR A 254 -29.02 7.75 -13.79
CA TYR A 254 -27.62 7.35 -13.90
C TYR A 254 -27.33 6.22 -12.92
N GLN A 255 -26.93 5.08 -13.43
CA GLN A 255 -26.58 3.91 -12.62
C GLN A 255 -25.11 3.98 -12.19
N VAL A 256 -24.80 3.60 -10.96
CA VAL A 256 -23.41 3.37 -10.55
C VAL A 256 -22.87 2.15 -11.31
N GLU A 257 -21.74 2.32 -11.96
CA GLU A 257 -21.06 1.27 -12.71
C GLU A 257 -20.80 0.03 -11.84
N ALA A 258 -20.95 -1.16 -12.43
CA ALA A 258 -20.68 -2.40 -11.71
C ALA A 258 -19.19 -2.57 -11.38
N THR A 259 -18.30 -1.96 -12.18
CA THR A 259 -16.85 -2.09 -12.09
C THR A 259 -16.20 -0.71 -12.22
N TYR A 260 -15.20 -0.43 -11.39
CA TYR A 260 -14.40 0.78 -11.53
C TYR A 260 -13.69 0.84 -12.90
N GLY A 261 -13.54 2.04 -13.46
CA GLY A 261 -12.88 2.28 -14.75
C GLY A 261 -13.79 2.13 -15.98
N LYS A 262 -14.97 1.52 -15.85
CA LYS A 262 -16.00 1.57 -16.90
C LYS A 262 -16.60 2.98 -16.99
N GLN A 263 -16.88 3.41 -18.22
CA GLN A 263 -17.28 4.78 -18.55
C GLN A 263 -18.50 4.82 -19.48
N ALA A 264 -19.48 3.94 -19.28
CA ALA A 264 -20.64 3.88 -20.16
C ALA A 264 -21.46 5.17 -20.02
N VAL A 265 -21.92 5.73 -21.14
CA VAL A 265 -22.80 6.90 -21.14
C VAL A 265 -24.07 6.60 -20.32
N GLY A 266 -24.49 7.54 -19.49
CA GLY A 266 -25.65 7.38 -18.61
C GLY A 266 -25.32 6.69 -17.28
N THR A 267 -24.06 6.72 -16.84
CA THR A 267 -23.65 6.07 -15.58
C THR A 267 -22.86 7.01 -14.66
N ILE A 268 -22.65 6.55 -13.43
CA ILE A 268 -21.77 7.13 -12.42
C ILE A 268 -20.58 6.20 -12.25
N GLN A 269 -19.38 6.76 -12.17
CA GLN A 269 -18.17 5.98 -11.86
C GLN A 269 -18.35 5.30 -10.49
N LYS A 270 -18.25 3.97 -10.42
CA LYS A 270 -18.06 3.25 -9.15
C LYS A 270 -16.87 3.82 -8.40
N SER A 271 -16.94 3.97 -7.09
CA SER A 271 -15.79 4.50 -6.35
C SER A 271 -14.62 3.51 -6.34
N PRO A 272 -13.37 3.97 -6.53
CA PRO A 272 -12.18 3.12 -6.42
C PRO A 272 -11.69 2.93 -4.98
N GLY A 273 -12.35 3.52 -3.99
CA GLY A 273 -11.77 3.64 -2.65
C GLY A 273 -10.67 4.70 -2.59
N GLU A 274 -9.81 4.61 -1.57
CA GLU A 274 -8.64 5.47 -1.45
C GLU A 274 -7.51 5.04 -2.39
N ILE A 275 -7.36 5.72 -3.53
CA ILE A 275 -6.22 5.52 -4.43
C ILE A 275 -4.95 6.17 -3.86
N GLY A 276 -3.99 5.35 -3.42
CA GLY A 276 -2.69 5.82 -2.94
C GLY A 276 -2.77 6.64 -1.65
N ALA A 277 -1.94 7.68 -1.54
CA ALA A 277 -2.02 8.72 -0.50
C ALA A 277 -2.74 9.99 -1.02
N LEU A 278 -3.46 9.86 -2.13
CA LEU A 278 -3.95 10.97 -2.93
C LEU A 278 -5.47 11.04 -2.78
N LEU A 279 -5.94 11.40 -1.58
CA LEU A 279 -7.38 11.51 -1.27
C LEU A 279 -8.14 12.41 -2.27
N TRP A 280 -7.44 13.35 -2.90
CA TRP A 280 -7.99 14.21 -3.96
C TRP A 280 -8.29 13.48 -5.28
N LEU A 281 -7.90 12.21 -5.43
CA LEU A 281 -8.21 11.36 -6.59
C LEU A 281 -9.52 10.59 -6.47
N MET A 282 -10.11 10.61 -5.28
CA MET A 282 -11.32 9.86 -4.99
C MET A 282 -12.48 10.42 -5.79
N SER A 283 -13.40 9.54 -6.18
CA SER A 283 -14.61 9.92 -6.89
C SER A 283 -15.79 9.10 -6.43
N SER A 284 -16.98 9.69 -6.58
CA SER A 284 -18.26 9.07 -6.24
C SER A 284 -18.26 8.64 -4.79
N CYS A 285 -18.21 9.61 -3.90
CA CYS A 285 -18.19 9.40 -2.46
C CYS A 285 -18.83 10.57 -1.70
N LEU A 286 -19.38 10.23 -0.53
CA LEU A 286 -19.81 11.19 0.48
C LEU A 286 -18.73 11.24 1.57
N ILE A 287 -18.22 12.43 1.85
CA ILE A 287 -17.10 12.65 2.76
C ILE A 287 -17.59 13.52 3.92
N TYR A 288 -17.26 13.12 5.15
CA TYR A 288 -17.30 13.97 6.34
C TYR A 288 -15.88 14.31 6.77
N HIS A 289 -15.67 15.50 7.30
CA HIS A 289 -14.35 15.98 7.70
C HIS A 289 -14.41 16.88 8.93
N ASP A 290 -13.28 16.99 9.64
CA ASP A 290 -13.14 17.88 10.80
C ASP A 290 -12.79 19.34 10.42
N GLY A 291 -12.62 19.60 9.12
CA GLY A 291 -12.16 20.89 8.56
C GLY A 291 -10.76 20.80 7.97
N LYS A 292 -10.01 19.74 8.28
CA LYS A 292 -8.66 19.50 7.79
C LYS A 292 -8.48 18.11 7.18
N TYR A 293 -9.06 17.09 7.80
CA TYR A 293 -8.90 15.70 7.39
C TYR A 293 -10.26 14.99 7.29
N PRO A 294 -10.40 14.04 6.35
CA PRO A 294 -11.56 13.16 6.34
C PRO A 294 -11.65 12.36 7.63
N THR A 295 -12.84 12.31 8.20
CA THR A 295 -13.16 11.51 9.38
C THR A 295 -13.95 10.27 8.99
N THR A 296 -14.80 10.36 7.97
CA THR A 296 -15.64 9.27 7.48
C THR A 296 -15.90 9.43 6.00
N ILE A 297 -15.83 8.36 5.23
CA ILE A 297 -16.08 8.38 3.79
C ILE A 297 -16.95 7.19 3.41
N TYR A 298 -18.03 7.45 2.66
CA TYR A 298 -18.86 6.41 2.07
C TYR A 298 -18.61 6.36 0.58
N PHE A 299 -18.12 5.22 0.11
CA PHE A 299 -17.71 4.99 -1.28
C PHE A 299 -18.86 4.41 -2.09
N PHE A 300 -19.29 5.08 -3.17
CA PHE A 300 -20.43 4.60 -3.96
C PHE A 300 -20.09 3.24 -4.61
N ASP A 301 -20.87 2.22 -4.27
CA ASP A 301 -20.70 0.86 -4.75
C ASP A 301 -21.74 0.49 -5.81
N LYS A 302 -23.02 0.80 -5.54
CA LYS A 302 -24.16 0.51 -6.42
C LYS A 302 -25.30 1.49 -6.17
N GLY A 303 -26.30 1.49 -7.05
CA GLY A 303 -27.49 2.33 -6.95
C GLY A 303 -27.55 3.39 -8.04
N THR A 304 -28.32 4.44 -7.82
CA THR A 304 -28.70 5.40 -8.86
C THR A 304 -28.62 6.84 -8.42
N ALA A 305 -28.47 7.74 -9.39
CA ALA A 305 -28.92 9.11 -9.28
C ALA A 305 -29.99 9.42 -10.32
N VAL A 306 -31.05 10.13 -9.92
CA VAL A 306 -32.03 10.71 -10.84
C VAL A 306 -31.69 12.19 -11.00
N VAL A 307 -31.32 12.59 -12.21
CA VAL A 307 -31.03 13.99 -12.60
C VAL A 307 -32.27 14.59 -13.24
N THR A 308 -32.71 15.73 -12.74
CA THR A 308 -33.80 16.54 -13.29
C THR A 308 -33.30 17.91 -13.73
N ASP A 309 -34.21 18.80 -14.14
CA ASP A 309 -33.91 20.20 -14.39
C ASP A 309 -33.69 21.02 -13.10
N LYS A 310 -34.04 20.47 -11.94
CA LYS A 310 -34.04 21.16 -10.63
C LYS A 310 -33.06 20.58 -9.63
N ASP A 311 -32.86 19.27 -9.66
CA ASP A 311 -32.12 18.55 -8.64
C ASP A 311 -31.47 17.26 -9.17
N ILE A 312 -30.59 16.71 -8.34
CA ILE A 312 -30.08 15.36 -8.47
C ILE A 312 -30.36 14.60 -7.18
N LYS A 313 -31.04 13.46 -7.29
CA LYS A 313 -31.38 12.60 -6.14
C LYS A 313 -30.64 11.28 -6.23
N PHE A 314 -29.74 11.05 -5.30
CA PHE A 314 -28.98 9.83 -5.16
C PHE A 314 -29.66 8.88 -4.18
N ILE A 315 -29.79 7.62 -4.59
CA ILE A 315 -30.09 6.48 -3.72
C ILE A 315 -29.02 5.44 -4.03
N VAL A 316 -27.96 5.43 -3.22
CA VAL A 316 -26.77 4.60 -3.46
C VAL A 316 -26.43 3.78 -2.22
N ASN A 317 -25.86 2.60 -2.42
CA ASN A 317 -25.22 1.86 -1.34
C ASN A 317 -23.71 2.10 -1.36
N SER A 318 -23.13 2.20 -0.17
CA SER A 318 -21.68 2.25 0.01
C SER A 318 -21.04 0.87 -0.10
N HIS A 319 -19.70 0.79 -0.11
CA HIS A 319 -18.94 -0.45 -0.24
C HIS A 319 -19.31 -1.50 0.83
N PHE A 320 -19.44 -1.10 2.09
CA PHE A 320 -19.88 -1.96 3.20
C PHE A 320 -21.40 -2.01 3.39
N GLY A 321 -22.16 -1.35 2.50
CA GLY A 321 -23.61 -1.52 2.38
C GLY A 321 -24.46 -0.46 3.10
N SER A 322 -23.87 0.65 3.57
CA SER A 322 -24.68 1.77 4.08
C SER A 322 -25.52 2.37 2.96
N THR A 323 -26.72 2.85 3.26
CA THR A 323 -27.61 3.49 2.28
C THR A 323 -27.44 5.01 2.36
N LEU A 324 -27.17 5.66 1.22
CA LEU A 324 -27.01 7.11 1.13
C LEU A 324 -28.14 7.68 0.27
N ASN A 325 -28.98 8.51 0.89
CA ASN A 325 -30.04 9.29 0.28
C ASN A 325 -29.57 10.74 0.19
N ILE A 326 -29.06 11.16 -0.97
CA ILE A 326 -28.43 12.49 -1.11
C ILE A 326 -29.24 13.31 -2.11
N THR A 327 -29.51 14.57 -1.79
CA THR A 327 -30.15 15.51 -2.73
C THR A 327 -29.21 16.68 -3.01
N TYR A 328 -28.94 16.95 -4.29
CA TYR A 328 -28.24 18.15 -4.73
C TYR A 328 -29.22 19.09 -5.44
N THR A 329 -29.32 20.33 -4.99
CA THR A 329 -30.21 21.36 -5.56
C THR A 329 -29.46 22.60 -6.04
N GLY A 330 -28.13 22.51 -6.17
CA GLY A 330 -27.30 23.62 -6.64
C GLY A 330 -27.36 23.78 -8.16
N GLU A 331 -26.48 24.63 -8.69
CA GLU A 331 -26.39 24.87 -10.13
C GLU A 331 -26.06 23.56 -10.89
N LEU A 332 -26.85 23.27 -11.94
CA LEU A 332 -26.71 22.08 -12.78
C LEU A 332 -26.04 22.37 -14.14
N THR A 333 -25.76 23.63 -14.44
CA THR A 333 -24.95 23.96 -15.60
C THR A 333 -23.52 23.49 -15.36
N PHE A 334 -22.88 22.95 -16.39
CA PHE A 334 -21.47 22.57 -16.30
C PHE A 334 -20.60 23.52 -17.11
N LYS A 335 -19.39 23.79 -16.61
CA LYS A 335 -18.38 24.58 -17.31
C LYS A 335 -17.45 23.64 -18.06
N LYS A 336 -17.26 23.86 -19.37
CA LYS A 336 -16.23 23.17 -20.14
C LYS A 336 -14.86 23.73 -19.76
N ASN A 337 -13.99 22.90 -19.22
CA ASN A 337 -12.60 23.30 -19.04
C ASN A 337 -11.83 23.01 -20.34
N GLN A 338 -11.05 23.97 -20.83
CA GLN A 338 -10.09 23.68 -21.91
C GLN A 338 -8.88 22.98 -21.30
N VAL A 339 -8.67 21.72 -21.69
CA VAL A 339 -7.44 20.93 -21.51
C VAL A 339 -7.09 20.60 -20.06
N LEU A 340 -7.11 19.29 -19.75
CA LEU A 340 -6.39 18.77 -18.60
C LEU A 340 -4.90 18.70 -18.98
N SER A 341 -4.09 19.69 -18.60
CA SER A 341 -2.63 19.46 -18.61
C SER A 341 -2.34 18.24 -17.72
N GLY A 342 -1.28 17.47 -17.96
CA GLY A 342 -1.05 16.19 -17.26
C GLY A 342 -1.03 16.27 -15.71
N LYS A 343 -0.90 17.47 -15.13
CA LYS A 343 -1.06 17.75 -13.69
C LYS A 343 -2.50 17.95 -13.24
N GLU A 344 -3.39 18.30 -14.18
CA GLU A 344 -4.80 18.63 -13.96
C GLU A 344 -5.76 17.46 -14.05
N LYS A 345 -5.35 16.32 -14.66
CA LYS A 345 -6.12 15.05 -14.66
C LYS A 345 -6.58 14.62 -13.26
N TYR A 346 -6.00 15.27 -12.24
CA TYR A 346 -6.10 15.02 -10.83
C TYR A 346 -5.99 16.34 -10.04
N LEU A 347 -7.03 17.18 -10.03
CA LEU A 347 -7.00 18.42 -9.23
C LEU A 347 -8.06 18.51 -8.12
N VAL A 348 -7.52 18.37 -6.91
CA VAL A 348 -7.64 19.19 -5.68
C VAL A 348 -9.03 19.73 -5.29
N PRO A 349 -9.58 19.22 -4.18
CA PRO A 349 -10.07 20.05 -3.09
C PRO A 349 -9.01 20.13 -1.98
N LEU A 350 -8.98 21.29 -1.31
CA LEU A 350 -7.97 21.80 -0.34
C LEU A 350 -6.83 22.59 -1.01
N LYS A 351 -7.06 23.89 -1.23
CA LYS A 351 -6.00 24.84 -0.85
C LYS A 351 -5.99 24.92 0.69
N PRO A 352 -4.80 25.01 1.31
CA PRO A 352 -4.64 25.11 2.76
C PRO A 352 -5.39 26.28 3.38
#